data_AF-A0A8T4KJA5-F1
#
_entry.id   AF-A0A8T4KJA5-F1
#
_cell.length_a   1.000
_cell.length_b   1.000
_cell.length_c   1.000
_cell.angle_alpha   90.00
_cell.angle_beta   90.00
_cell.angle_gamma   90.00
#
_symmetry.space_group_name_H-M   'P 1'
#
loop_
_entity.id
_entity.type
_entity.pdbx_description
1 polymer ?
#
loop_
_entity_poly.entity_id
_entity_poly.type
_entity_poly.pdbx_seq_one_letter_code
_entity_poly.pdbx_strand_id
1 'polypeptide(L)'
;MKGFVRILEALISSIILFTSLTYFFTAYDYSFWNTASLRTLMQDAVSALYLGGAINDSFYSADPAGVKAALDSIMPPTTDYSAEIRGAPPPEIKIHCVCAIAEADVVRARLGLAGTFFMYNERVVSVIMSADPDINNVDKAADIIMFLRPADLAGREQRLGNWIAQGRNVMLLADIQKTDFDDGNIGPSLSNVFGLQWSESAAAGAGAFTQAGNVRTIPYRIAKYFAGSSDYESSEDFNFNPLAGANQISTGEGSVVNSGAVSFVKGREAGGRALWFAAYDGEASVLNGDGSVTIVNDDINKLLRAAMMWESGEKYVITERDLPSRQPYMRYDFPGAVGSDPYMISILIWKAFY
;
A
#
# COMPACT_ATOMS: atom_id res chain seq x y z
N MET A 1 56.07 -45.58 -21.57
CA MET A 1 55.33 -44.31 -21.45
C MET A 1 53.88 -44.36 -21.94
N LYS A 2 53.51 -45.13 -22.98
CA LYS A 2 52.11 -45.22 -23.48
C LYS A 2 51.08 -45.73 -22.45
N GLY A 3 51.48 -46.61 -21.52
CA GLY A 3 50.58 -47.12 -20.47
C GLY A 3 50.21 -46.07 -19.42
N PHE A 4 51.15 -45.21 -19.04
CA PHE A 4 50.92 -44.14 -18.06
C PHE A 4 49.93 -43.10 -18.60
N VAL A 5 50.05 -42.73 -19.88
CA VAL A 5 49.13 -41.79 -20.54
C VAL A 5 47.70 -42.33 -20.55
N ARG A 6 47.50 -43.62 -20.83
CA ARG A 6 46.15 -44.24 -20.81
C ARG A 6 45.53 -44.28 -19.42
N ILE A 7 46.34 -44.53 -18.39
CA ILE A 7 45.85 -44.51 -17.00
C ILE A 7 45.45 -43.09 -16.61
N LEU A 8 46.26 -42.08 -16.97
CA LEU A 8 45.95 -40.68 -16.72
C LEU A 8 44.67 -40.22 -17.45
N GLU A 9 44.50 -40.62 -18.71
CA GLU A 9 43.33 -40.30 -19.53
C GLU A 9 42.04 -40.92 -18.97
N ALA A 10 42.10 -42.15 -18.48
CA ALA A 10 40.98 -42.80 -17.79
C ALA A 10 40.61 -42.07 -16.50
N LEU A 11 41.62 -41.66 -15.70
CA LEU A 11 41.42 -40.93 -14.45
C LEU A 11 40.79 -39.55 -14.68
N ILE A 12 41.28 -38.81 -15.68
CA ILE A 12 40.72 -37.51 -16.09
C ILE A 12 39.28 -37.68 -16.61
N SER A 13 39.03 -38.70 -17.43
CA SER A 13 37.69 -38.98 -17.96
C SER A 13 36.71 -39.35 -16.85
N SER A 14 37.13 -40.14 -15.85
CA SER A 14 36.30 -40.44 -14.67
C SER A 14 36.03 -39.20 -13.83
N ILE A 15 37.02 -38.32 -13.61
CA ILE A 15 36.81 -37.07 -12.87
C ILE A 15 35.78 -36.20 -13.61
N ILE A 16 35.92 -36.02 -14.92
CA ILE A 16 34.98 -35.24 -15.76
C ILE A 16 33.58 -35.85 -15.73
N LEU A 17 33.46 -37.19 -15.79
CA LEU A 17 32.17 -37.87 -15.66
C LEU A 17 31.54 -37.62 -14.28
N PHE A 18 32.31 -37.70 -13.21
CA PHE A 18 31.80 -37.44 -11.85
C PHE A 18 31.43 -35.97 -11.60
N THR A 19 32.20 -35.01 -12.12
CA THR A 19 31.83 -33.59 -12.04
C THR A 19 30.69 -33.20 -12.97
N SER A 20 30.56 -33.82 -14.15
CA SER A 20 29.37 -33.59 -15.00
C SER A 20 28.12 -34.23 -14.39
N LEU A 21 28.23 -35.41 -13.76
CA LEU A 21 27.14 -36.03 -13.02
C LEU A 21 26.63 -35.14 -11.88
N THR A 22 27.50 -34.45 -11.14
CA THR A 22 27.07 -33.51 -10.09
C THR A 22 26.37 -32.26 -10.64
N TYR A 23 26.63 -31.88 -11.89
CA TYR A 23 25.88 -30.82 -12.58
C TYR A 23 24.48 -31.27 -13.03
N PHE A 24 24.31 -32.53 -13.44
CA PHE A 24 23.00 -33.10 -13.80
C PHE A 24 22.19 -33.58 -12.59
N PHE A 25 22.86 -34.01 -11.54
CA PHE A 25 22.29 -34.43 -10.26
C PHE A 25 22.47 -33.35 -9.18
N THR A 26 22.29 -32.07 -9.54
CA THR A 26 21.84 -31.12 -8.53
C THR A 26 20.49 -31.66 -8.06
N ALA A 27 20.48 -32.31 -6.90
CA ALA A 27 19.25 -32.66 -6.22
C ALA A 27 18.44 -31.37 -6.13
N TYR A 28 17.37 -31.29 -6.92
CA TYR A 28 16.35 -30.30 -6.72
C TYR A 28 15.72 -30.64 -5.36
N ASP A 29 16.26 -30.04 -4.31
CA ASP A 29 15.95 -30.34 -2.91
C ASP A 29 14.59 -29.78 -2.47
N TYR A 30 13.63 -29.74 -3.38
CA TYR A 30 12.23 -29.41 -3.09
C TYR A 30 11.35 -30.59 -3.48
N SER A 31 11.47 -31.69 -2.72
CA SER A 31 10.42 -32.70 -2.71
C SER A 31 9.14 -32.06 -2.18
N PHE A 32 8.23 -31.74 -3.10
CA PHE A 32 6.90 -31.19 -2.80
C PHE A 32 6.08 -32.09 -1.86
N TRP A 33 6.44 -33.37 -1.78
CA TRP A 33 5.77 -34.38 -0.96
C TRP A 33 5.90 -34.13 0.54
N ASN A 34 7.06 -33.68 1.01
CA ASN A 34 7.27 -33.38 2.44
C ASN A 34 6.45 -32.17 2.89
N THR A 35 6.07 -31.33 1.94
CA THR A 35 5.28 -30.11 2.13
C THR A 35 3.80 -30.26 1.77
N ALA A 36 3.39 -31.41 1.24
CA ALA A 36 2.06 -31.60 0.67
C ALA A 36 0.97 -31.51 1.74
N SER A 37 1.15 -32.15 2.89
CA SER A 37 0.19 -32.10 4.01
C SER A 37 -0.02 -30.68 4.52
N LEU A 38 1.06 -29.93 4.69
CA LEU A 38 0.98 -28.54 5.15
C LEU A 38 0.29 -27.64 4.12
N ARG A 39 0.58 -27.84 2.83
CA ARG A 39 -0.08 -27.11 1.76
C ARG A 39 -1.58 -27.44 1.69
N THR A 40 -1.96 -28.70 1.81
CA THR A 40 -3.37 -29.11 1.87
C THR A 40 -4.06 -28.50 3.09
N LEU A 41 -3.42 -28.50 4.26
CA LEU A 41 -3.95 -27.84 5.44
C LEU A 41 -4.17 -26.34 5.21
N MET A 42 -3.21 -25.64 4.60
CA MET A 42 -3.35 -24.21 4.25
C MET A 42 -4.50 -23.98 3.26
N GLN A 43 -4.63 -24.85 2.25
CA GLN A 43 -5.71 -24.78 1.27
C GLN A 43 -7.09 -24.96 1.92
N ASP A 44 -7.22 -25.98 2.76
CA ASP A 44 -8.46 -26.30 3.46
C ASP A 44 -8.80 -25.19 4.46
N ALA A 45 -7.81 -24.69 5.20
CA ALA A 45 -8.00 -23.59 6.15
C ALA A 45 -8.49 -22.31 5.45
N VAL A 46 -7.83 -21.87 4.37
CA VAL A 46 -8.28 -20.69 3.64
C VAL A 46 -9.67 -20.90 3.02
N SER A 47 -9.91 -22.08 2.45
CA SER A 47 -11.21 -22.40 1.85
C SER A 47 -12.33 -22.39 2.90
N ALA A 48 -12.07 -22.95 4.08
CA ALA A 48 -13.02 -22.96 5.20
C ALA A 48 -13.28 -21.54 5.72
N LEU A 49 -12.25 -20.71 5.86
CA LEU A 49 -12.38 -19.31 6.26
C LEU A 49 -13.21 -18.49 5.25
N TYR A 50 -12.97 -18.72 3.96
CA TYR A 50 -13.66 -18.00 2.88
C TYR A 50 -15.12 -18.46 2.76
N LEU A 51 -15.36 -19.77 2.65
CA LEU A 51 -16.71 -20.34 2.52
C LEU A 51 -17.55 -20.20 3.80
N GLY A 52 -16.90 -20.20 4.95
CA GLY A 52 -17.53 -20.02 6.26
C GLY A 52 -17.86 -18.56 6.58
N GLY A 53 -17.53 -17.60 5.71
CA GLY A 53 -17.84 -16.18 5.89
C GLY A 53 -16.91 -15.43 6.84
N ALA A 54 -16.02 -16.10 7.58
CA ALA A 54 -15.15 -15.47 8.57
C ALA A 54 -14.26 -14.35 7.97
N ILE A 55 -13.81 -14.51 6.72
CA ILE A 55 -13.05 -13.47 6.00
C ILE A 55 -13.92 -12.25 5.73
N ASN A 56 -15.15 -12.46 5.23
CA ASN A 56 -16.07 -11.36 4.93
C ASN A 56 -16.48 -10.64 6.20
N ASP A 57 -16.83 -11.39 7.25
CA ASP A 57 -17.20 -10.84 8.55
C ASP A 57 -16.06 -10.00 9.13
N SER A 58 -14.82 -10.50 9.09
CA SER A 58 -13.64 -9.75 9.54
C SER A 58 -13.32 -8.54 8.67
N PHE A 59 -13.56 -8.65 7.36
CA PHE A 59 -13.36 -7.55 6.42
C PHE A 59 -14.33 -6.40 6.71
N TYR A 60 -15.62 -6.68 6.90
CA TYR A 60 -16.66 -5.66 7.16
C TYR A 60 -16.63 -5.11 8.60
N SER A 61 -16.41 -5.99 9.59
CA SER A 61 -16.40 -5.60 11.01
C SER A 61 -15.10 -4.94 11.47
N ALA A 62 -14.07 -4.93 10.63
CA ALA A 62 -12.72 -4.47 11.00
C ALA A 62 -12.05 -5.27 12.13
N ASP A 63 -12.63 -6.41 12.55
CA ASP A 63 -12.11 -7.23 13.64
C ASP A 63 -11.47 -8.53 13.12
N PRO A 64 -10.15 -8.74 13.30
CA PRO A 64 -9.47 -9.98 12.90
C PRO A 64 -9.75 -11.16 13.85
N ALA A 65 -10.38 -10.95 15.01
CA ALA A 65 -10.55 -11.97 16.03
C ALA A 65 -11.30 -13.21 15.51
N GLY A 66 -12.32 -13.03 14.67
CA GLY A 66 -13.07 -14.14 14.08
C GLY A 66 -12.23 -15.03 13.18
N VAL A 67 -11.39 -14.44 12.31
CA VAL A 67 -10.49 -15.21 11.44
C VAL A 67 -9.39 -15.87 12.25
N LYS A 68 -8.85 -15.17 13.26
CA LYS A 68 -7.86 -15.76 14.17
C LYS A 68 -8.44 -16.98 14.89
N ALA A 69 -9.61 -16.87 15.51
CA ALA A 69 -10.25 -17.97 16.22
C ALA A 69 -10.57 -19.15 15.30
N ALA A 70 -11.01 -18.89 14.07
CA ALA A 70 -11.24 -19.93 13.09
C ALA A 70 -9.93 -20.62 12.67
N LEU A 71 -8.85 -19.88 12.44
CA LEU A 71 -7.52 -20.46 12.16
C LEU A 71 -6.99 -21.28 13.33
N ASP A 72 -7.10 -20.77 14.57
CA ASP A 72 -6.70 -21.47 15.80
C ASP A 72 -7.49 -22.78 15.98
N SER A 73 -8.71 -22.87 15.47
CA SER A 73 -9.54 -24.09 15.52
C SER A 73 -9.20 -25.13 14.45
N ILE A 74 -8.67 -24.69 13.29
CA ILE A 74 -8.36 -25.56 12.15
C ILE A 74 -6.91 -26.02 12.21
N MET A 75 -6.00 -25.13 12.62
CA MET A 75 -4.58 -25.40 12.67
C MET A 75 -4.24 -26.23 13.92
N PRO A 76 -3.32 -27.20 13.82
CA PRO A 76 -2.78 -27.88 15.00
C PRO A 76 -2.16 -26.87 15.98
N PRO A 77 -2.29 -27.05 17.31
CA PRO A 77 -1.77 -26.10 18.32
C PRO A 77 -0.25 -25.86 18.26
N THR A 78 0.47 -26.74 17.59
CA THR A 78 1.93 -26.66 17.36
C THR A 78 2.28 -25.82 16.12
N THR A 79 1.29 -25.21 15.47
CA THR A 79 1.45 -24.50 14.21
C THR A 79 1.63 -23.01 14.45
N ASP A 80 2.81 -22.48 14.11
CA ASP A 80 3.03 -21.03 14.06
C ASP A 80 2.67 -20.52 12.67
N TYR A 81 1.74 -19.57 12.59
CA TYR A 81 1.26 -19.01 11.33
C TYR A 81 1.04 -17.49 11.37
N SER A 82 1.08 -16.87 10.19
CA SER A 82 0.67 -15.48 9.96
C SER A 82 -0.34 -15.46 8.82
N ALA A 83 -1.42 -14.72 8.99
CA ALA A 83 -2.42 -14.49 7.96
C ALA A 83 -2.54 -13.00 7.65
N GLU A 84 -2.63 -12.67 6.37
CA GLU A 84 -2.81 -11.30 5.90
C GLU A 84 -3.72 -11.26 4.67
N ILE A 85 -4.53 -10.22 4.55
CA ILE A 85 -5.27 -9.87 3.34
C ILE A 85 -4.47 -8.79 2.60
N ARG A 86 -4.17 -9.03 1.32
CA ARG A 86 -3.51 -8.10 0.41
C ARG A 86 -4.49 -7.60 -0.64
N GLY A 87 -4.33 -6.39 -1.14
CA GLY A 87 -5.25 -5.79 -2.14
C GLY A 87 -6.42 -5.02 -1.52
N ALA A 88 -6.42 -4.86 -0.20
CA ALA A 88 -7.38 -4.04 0.54
C ALA A 88 -6.68 -3.22 1.63
N PRO A 89 -7.13 -1.99 1.92
CA PRO A 89 -6.56 -1.15 2.96
C PRO A 89 -6.80 -1.76 4.36
N PRO A 90 -5.95 -1.47 5.36
CA PRO A 90 -6.24 -1.82 6.75
C PRO A 90 -7.51 -1.09 7.25
N PRO A 91 -8.22 -1.65 8.23
CA PRO A 91 -9.44 -1.04 8.74
C PRO A 91 -9.14 0.18 9.61
N GLU A 92 -7.95 0.24 10.17
CA GLU A 92 -7.45 1.37 10.94
C GLU A 92 -6.19 1.86 10.23
N ILE A 93 -6.22 3.09 9.71
CA ILE A 93 -5.10 3.76 9.06
C ILE A 93 -4.48 4.71 10.07
N LYS A 94 -3.25 4.42 10.49
CA LYS A 94 -2.48 5.24 11.43
C LYS A 94 -1.62 6.24 10.68
N ILE A 95 -1.90 7.51 10.89
CA ILE A 95 -1.15 8.62 10.31
C ILE A 95 -0.35 9.31 11.42
N HIS A 96 0.94 9.50 11.19
CA HIS A 96 1.75 10.40 12.00
C HIS A 96 1.99 11.69 11.22
N CYS A 97 1.35 12.77 11.65
CA CYS A 97 1.54 14.09 11.07
C CYS A 97 2.76 14.77 11.66
N VAL A 98 3.71 15.12 10.81
CA VAL A 98 4.86 15.94 11.16
C VAL A 98 4.43 17.41 11.11
N CYS A 99 3.64 17.81 12.09
CA CYS A 99 2.99 19.11 12.13
C CYS A 99 2.58 19.50 13.56
N ALA A 100 2.15 20.74 13.75
CA ALA A 100 1.53 21.15 15.01
C ALA A 100 0.16 20.49 15.17
N ILE A 101 -0.26 20.25 16.43
CA ILE A 101 -1.57 19.64 16.75
C ILE A 101 -2.72 20.41 16.07
N ALA A 102 -2.67 21.75 16.07
CA ALA A 102 -3.69 22.58 15.42
C ALA A 102 -3.76 22.38 13.90
N GLU A 103 -2.64 22.14 13.22
CA GLU A 103 -2.62 21.86 11.78
C GLU A 103 -3.21 20.46 11.51
N ALA A 104 -2.87 19.47 12.36
CA ALA A 104 -3.48 18.14 12.30
C ALA A 104 -5.00 18.20 12.53
N ASP A 105 -5.47 19.00 13.48
CA ASP A 105 -6.90 19.18 13.77
C ASP A 105 -7.65 19.75 12.57
N VAL A 106 -7.04 20.69 11.84
CA VAL A 106 -7.60 21.22 10.60
C VAL A 106 -7.73 20.11 9.54
N VAL A 107 -6.70 19.29 9.36
CA VAL A 107 -6.77 18.16 8.40
C VAL A 107 -7.82 17.14 8.82
N ARG A 108 -7.92 16.80 10.12
CA ARG A 108 -8.96 15.91 10.65
C ARG A 108 -10.36 16.46 10.42
N ALA A 109 -10.58 17.74 10.75
CA ALA A 109 -11.87 18.40 10.54
C ALA A 109 -12.26 18.41 9.06
N ARG A 110 -11.32 18.72 8.16
CA ARG A 110 -11.57 18.79 6.71
C ARG A 110 -11.80 17.44 6.06
N LEU A 111 -11.12 16.38 6.50
CA LEU A 111 -11.38 15.01 6.08
C LEU A 111 -12.76 14.49 6.53
N GLY A 112 -13.56 15.29 7.25
CA GLY A 112 -14.81 14.84 7.87
C GLY A 112 -14.56 13.82 9.00
N LEU A 113 -13.35 13.77 9.57
CA LEU A 113 -12.97 12.84 10.63
C LEU A 113 -13.43 13.32 12.02
N ALA A 114 -14.50 14.12 12.11
CA ALA A 114 -15.13 14.42 13.40
C ALA A 114 -15.56 13.14 14.15
N GLY A 115 -15.74 12.03 13.41
CA GLY A 115 -15.91 10.68 13.96
C GLY A 115 -14.69 9.74 13.86
N THR A 116 -13.56 10.14 13.25
CA THR A 116 -12.39 9.28 12.95
C THR A 116 -12.66 8.06 12.05
N PHE A 117 -13.80 7.98 11.37
CA PHE A 117 -14.12 6.88 10.46
C PHE A 117 -14.94 7.33 9.23
N PHE A 118 -14.90 6.54 8.16
CA PHE A 118 -15.75 6.68 6.98
C PHE A 118 -16.15 5.29 6.44
N MET A 119 -17.22 5.24 5.65
CA MET A 119 -17.67 4.01 4.99
C MET A 119 -17.01 3.86 3.62
N TYR A 120 -16.54 2.65 3.30
CA TYR A 120 -16.03 2.26 2.00
C TYR A 120 -16.58 0.86 1.68
N ASN A 121 -17.36 0.69 0.61
CA ASN A 121 -17.96 -0.60 0.25
C ASN A 121 -18.55 -1.37 1.47
N GLU A 122 -19.45 -0.72 2.22
CA GLU A 122 -20.10 -1.27 3.43
C GLU A 122 -19.17 -1.58 4.62
N ARG A 123 -17.89 -1.22 4.53
CA ARG A 123 -16.89 -1.37 5.60
C ARG A 123 -16.61 -0.04 6.28
N VAL A 124 -16.46 -0.07 7.60
CA VAL A 124 -15.97 1.06 8.38
C VAL A 124 -14.45 1.11 8.30
N VAL A 125 -13.89 2.21 7.82
CA VAL A 125 -12.45 2.50 7.84
C VAL A 125 -12.21 3.65 8.82
N SER A 126 -11.37 3.42 9.82
CA SER A 126 -10.94 4.42 10.79
C SER A 126 -9.60 5.05 10.40
N VAL A 127 -9.45 6.35 10.64
CA VAL A 127 -8.20 7.08 10.47
C VAL A 127 -7.81 7.68 11.83
N ILE A 128 -6.68 7.21 12.36
CA ILE A 128 -6.12 7.71 13.62
C ILE A 128 -4.90 8.56 13.28
N MET A 129 -4.94 9.84 13.63
CA MET A 129 -3.86 10.77 13.34
C MET A 129 -3.19 11.28 14.61
N SER A 130 -1.92 10.91 14.80
CA SER A 130 -1.03 11.53 15.80
C SER A 130 -0.32 12.74 15.19
N ALA A 131 0.13 13.68 16.02
CA ALA A 131 0.81 14.89 15.56
C ALA A 131 2.03 15.21 16.45
N ASP A 132 3.20 15.31 15.84
CA ASP A 132 4.43 15.79 16.48
C ASP A 132 5.29 16.52 15.42
N PRO A 133 5.72 17.78 15.64
CA PRO A 133 6.55 18.49 14.67
C PRO A 133 7.94 17.86 14.46
N ASP A 134 8.42 17.03 15.41
CA ASP A 134 9.69 16.33 15.30
C ASP A 134 9.51 14.94 14.68
N ILE A 135 10.04 14.79 13.46
CA ILE A 135 10.09 13.51 12.74
C ILE A 135 10.83 12.41 13.53
N ASN A 136 11.66 12.77 14.50
CA ASN A 136 12.33 11.79 15.37
C ASN A 136 11.36 11.04 16.28
N ASN A 137 10.20 11.63 16.58
CA ASN A 137 9.18 11.06 17.45
C ASN A 137 8.09 10.31 16.67
N VAL A 138 8.33 10.01 15.38
CA VAL A 138 7.40 9.24 14.56
C VAL A 138 7.02 7.93 15.24
N ASP A 139 5.72 7.72 15.40
CA ASP A 139 5.17 6.47 15.90
C ASP A 139 5.57 5.33 14.97
N LYS A 140 6.21 4.29 15.53
CA LYS A 140 6.62 3.11 14.78
C LYS A 140 5.43 2.30 14.25
N ALA A 141 4.26 2.48 14.85
CA ALA A 141 3.01 1.88 14.42
C ALA A 141 2.27 2.68 13.33
N ALA A 142 2.78 3.85 12.93
CA ALA A 142 2.17 4.63 11.85
C ALA A 142 2.32 3.93 10.49
N ASP A 143 1.22 3.84 9.75
CA ASP A 143 1.19 3.35 8.37
C ASP A 143 1.70 4.43 7.40
N ILE A 144 1.42 5.70 7.70
CA ILE A 144 1.77 6.86 6.87
C ILE A 144 2.45 7.93 7.75
N ILE A 145 3.60 8.45 7.31
CA ILE A 145 4.11 9.74 7.79
C ILE A 145 3.56 10.84 6.88
N MET A 146 2.89 11.84 7.43
CA MET A 146 2.30 12.94 6.68
C MET A 146 3.04 14.25 6.94
N PHE A 147 3.32 15.00 5.87
CA PHE A 147 3.83 16.37 5.91
C PHE A 147 2.79 17.32 5.35
N LEU A 148 2.63 18.49 5.97
CA LEU A 148 1.66 19.50 5.53
C LEU A 148 2.30 20.66 4.79
N ARG A 149 3.64 20.75 4.78
CA ARG A 149 4.38 21.80 4.07
C ARG A 149 5.66 21.23 3.46
N PRO A 150 6.11 21.74 2.29
CA PRO A 150 7.35 21.29 1.67
C PRO A 150 8.57 21.57 2.56
N ALA A 151 8.55 22.69 3.31
CA ALA A 151 9.60 23.08 4.23
C ALA A 151 9.90 22.01 5.31
N ASP A 152 8.90 21.21 5.70
CA ASP A 152 9.07 20.15 6.70
C ASP A 152 9.87 18.94 6.14
N LEU A 153 10.21 18.93 4.85
CA LEU A 153 11.07 17.94 4.20
C LEU A 153 12.56 18.33 4.20
N ALA A 154 12.90 19.55 4.62
CA ALA A 154 14.24 20.10 4.52
C ALA A 154 15.28 19.21 5.22
N GLY A 155 16.25 18.70 4.45
CA GLY A 155 17.37 17.88 4.96
C GLY A 155 16.99 16.45 5.36
N ARG A 156 15.80 15.95 4.96
CA ARG A 156 15.27 14.65 5.41
C ARG A 156 15.29 13.55 4.36
N GLU A 157 15.80 13.83 3.17
CA GLU A 157 15.85 12.91 2.01
C GLU A 157 16.36 11.52 2.39
N GLN A 158 17.56 11.41 2.99
CA GLN A 158 18.15 10.12 3.35
C GLN A 158 17.28 9.33 4.35
N ARG A 159 16.68 10.01 5.33
CA ARG A 159 15.83 9.38 6.33
C ARG A 159 14.55 8.86 5.69
N LEU A 160 13.91 9.66 4.84
CA LEU A 160 12.69 9.29 4.13
C LEU A 160 12.96 8.17 3.11
N GLY A 161 14.09 8.22 2.41
CA GLY A 161 14.53 7.14 1.52
C GLY A 161 14.71 5.81 2.27
N ASN A 162 15.36 5.82 3.44
CA ASN A 162 15.48 4.64 4.30
C ASN A 162 14.13 4.15 4.83
N TRP A 163 13.22 5.07 5.15
CA TRP A 163 11.87 4.75 5.61
C TRP A 163 11.06 4.02 4.52
N ILE A 164 11.06 4.56 3.30
CA ILE A 164 10.40 3.94 2.15
C ILE A 164 11.05 2.59 1.81
N ALA A 165 12.38 2.48 1.87
CA ALA A 165 13.07 1.21 1.61
C ALA A 165 12.68 0.09 2.60
N GLN A 166 12.16 0.44 3.79
CA GLN A 166 11.61 -0.52 4.76
C GLN A 166 10.15 -0.94 4.46
N GLY A 167 9.57 -0.48 3.34
CA GLY A 167 8.19 -0.76 2.98
C GLY A 167 7.17 0.10 3.72
N ARG A 168 7.58 1.27 4.20
CA ARG A 168 6.72 2.22 4.91
C ARG A 168 6.34 3.38 3.99
N ASN A 169 5.28 4.10 4.37
CA ASN A 169 4.62 5.04 3.46
C ASN A 169 4.79 6.50 3.92
N VAL A 170 4.78 7.43 2.96
CA VAL A 170 5.04 8.86 3.19
C VAL A 170 4.12 9.71 2.32
N MET A 171 3.42 10.64 2.94
CA MET A 171 2.48 11.54 2.26
C MET A 171 2.90 13.00 2.43
N LEU A 172 2.86 13.78 1.35
CA LEU A 172 2.96 15.23 1.35
C LEU A 172 1.61 15.82 0.94
N LEU A 173 0.93 16.49 1.86
CA LEU A 173 -0.30 17.24 1.61
C LEU A 173 0.03 18.73 1.55
N ALA A 174 0.49 19.19 0.39
CA ALA A 174 0.89 20.59 0.21
C ALA A 174 0.95 20.99 -1.27
N ASP A 175 0.71 22.28 -1.52
CA ASP A 175 1.11 22.89 -2.79
C ASP A 175 2.63 23.06 -2.83
N ILE A 176 3.21 22.69 -3.96
CA ILE A 176 4.63 22.86 -4.26
C ILE A 176 4.83 23.99 -5.25
N GLN A 177 5.96 24.68 -5.14
CA GLN A 177 6.36 25.77 -6.01
C GLN A 177 7.74 25.48 -6.60
N LYS A 178 8.12 26.20 -7.66
CA LYS A 178 9.46 26.10 -8.26
C LYS A 178 10.55 26.32 -7.21
N THR A 179 10.34 27.26 -6.29
CA THR A 179 11.28 27.58 -5.21
C THR A 179 11.55 26.40 -4.28
N ASP A 180 10.60 25.48 -4.11
CA ASP A 180 10.80 24.27 -3.29
C ASP A 180 11.73 23.26 -3.97
N PHE A 181 11.72 23.21 -5.32
CA PHE A 181 12.66 22.40 -6.10
C PHE A 181 14.05 23.04 -6.18
N ASP A 182 14.11 24.36 -6.23
CA ASP A 182 15.36 25.12 -6.26
C ASP A 182 16.05 25.15 -4.88
N ASP A 183 15.32 24.87 -3.79
CA ASP A 183 15.89 24.74 -2.44
C ASP A 183 16.69 23.44 -2.31
N GLY A 184 18.01 23.56 -2.09
CA GLY A 184 18.92 22.43 -1.95
C GLY A 184 18.65 21.49 -0.77
N ASN A 185 17.81 21.88 0.18
CA ASN A 185 17.40 21.03 1.31
C ASN A 185 16.04 20.33 1.07
N ILE A 186 15.17 20.90 0.23
CA ILE A 186 13.80 20.39 -0.02
C ILE A 186 13.74 19.63 -1.35
N GLY A 187 14.31 20.19 -2.41
CA GLY A 187 14.30 19.64 -3.77
C GLY A 187 14.74 18.18 -3.85
N PRO A 188 15.82 17.75 -3.17
CA PRO A 188 16.21 16.34 -3.14
C PRO A 188 15.13 15.42 -2.58
N SER A 189 14.41 15.82 -1.53
CA SER A 189 13.28 15.04 -1.01
C SER A 189 12.15 14.95 -2.04
N LEU A 190 11.77 16.06 -2.68
CA LEU A 190 10.73 16.06 -3.70
C LEU A 190 11.07 15.14 -4.88
N SER A 191 12.31 15.18 -5.38
CA SER A 191 12.73 14.37 -6.52
C SER A 191 13.07 12.92 -6.16
N ASN A 192 13.86 12.67 -5.11
CA ASN A 192 14.39 11.34 -4.82
C ASN A 192 13.46 10.49 -3.97
N VAL A 193 12.61 11.10 -3.14
CA VAL A 193 11.62 10.38 -2.30
C VAL A 193 10.31 10.27 -3.07
N PHE A 194 9.73 11.41 -3.44
CA PHE A 194 8.42 11.46 -4.09
C PHE A 194 8.47 11.25 -5.61
N GLY A 195 9.63 11.32 -6.26
CA GLY A 195 9.75 11.16 -7.71
C GLY A 195 9.43 12.43 -8.52
N LEU A 196 9.14 13.53 -7.83
CA LEU A 196 8.58 14.70 -8.49
C LEU A 196 9.66 15.45 -9.28
N GLN A 197 9.23 16.04 -10.39
CA GLN A 197 10.08 16.85 -11.25
C GLN A 197 9.33 18.12 -11.62
N TRP A 198 10.01 19.26 -11.51
CA TRP A 198 9.46 20.52 -11.98
C TRP A 198 9.57 20.61 -13.51
N SER A 199 8.49 21.03 -14.18
CA SER A 199 8.46 21.27 -15.62
C SER A 199 8.02 22.72 -15.88
N GLU A 200 8.83 23.46 -16.64
CA GLU A 200 8.51 24.85 -17.05
C GLU A 200 7.53 24.91 -18.23
N SER A 201 7.41 23.82 -19.01
CA SER A 201 6.47 23.75 -20.12
C SER A 201 5.08 23.38 -19.61
N ALA A 202 4.30 24.37 -19.22
CA ALA A 202 2.89 24.23 -18.92
C ALA A 202 2.07 23.97 -20.21
N ALA A 203 2.22 22.78 -20.80
CA ALA A 203 1.18 22.27 -21.69
C ALA A 203 0.02 21.84 -20.80
N ALA A 204 -0.95 22.74 -20.64
CA ALA A 204 -2.19 22.50 -19.91
C ALA A 204 -2.84 21.20 -20.41
N GLY A 205 -2.82 20.20 -19.55
CA GLY A 205 -3.61 18.99 -19.68
C GLY A 205 -4.04 18.63 -18.27
N ALA A 206 -5.35 18.62 -18.04
CA ALA A 206 -5.85 17.93 -16.86
C ALA A 206 -5.38 16.49 -16.97
N GLY A 207 -4.64 16.03 -15.97
CA GLY A 207 -4.45 14.60 -15.80
C GLY A 207 -5.79 14.01 -15.40
N ALA A 208 -6.68 13.74 -16.36
CA ALA A 208 -7.75 12.78 -16.11
C ALA A 208 -7.14 11.49 -15.55
N PHE A 209 -7.95 10.55 -15.08
CA PHE A 209 -7.44 9.21 -14.81
C PHE A 209 -7.06 8.53 -16.14
N THR A 210 -5.99 9.00 -16.78
CA THR A 210 -5.50 8.66 -18.12
C THR A 210 -5.05 7.20 -18.20
N GLN A 211 -5.06 6.50 -17.07
CA GLN A 211 -4.74 5.09 -16.92
C GLN A 211 -5.70 4.33 -15.97
N ALA A 212 -6.88 4.88 -15.62
CA ALA A 212 -7.86 4.16 -14.77
C ALA A 212 -8.48 2.91 -15.42
N GLY A 213 -8.16 2.60 -16.68
CA GLY A 213 -8.48 1.29 -17.27
C GLY A 213 -7.39 0.24 -17.04
N ASN A 214 -6.19 0.64 -16.61
CA ASN A 214 -5.05 -0.27 -16.45
C ASN A 214 -4.80 -0.60 -14.98
N VAL A 215 -5.27 -1.78 -14.56
CA VAL A 215 -5.17 -2.34 -13.20
C VAL A 215 -3.77 -2.31 -12.59
N ARG A 216 -2.73 -2.24 -13.42
CA ARG A 216 -1.33 -2.24 -12.96
C ARG A 216 -0.84 -0.87 -12.52
N THR A 217 -1.53 0.20 -12.89
CA THR A 217 -1.07 1.58 -12.72
C THR A 217 -1.58 2.18 -11.41
N ILE A 218 -0.81 3.12 -10.84
CA ILE A 218 -1.19 3.84 -9.61
C ILE A 218 -2.54 4.56 -9.75
N PRO A 219 -2.85 5.26 -10.87
CA PRO A 219 -4.12 5.95 -11.02
C PRO A 219 -5.32 5.01 -10.91
N TYR A 220 -5.24 3.80 -11.47
CA TYR A 220 -6.30 2.80 -11.31
C TYR A 220 -6.54 2.46 -9.83
N ARG A 221 -5.45 2.23 -9.08
CA ARG A 221 -5.56 1.79 -7.68
C ARG A 221 -6.23 2.86 -6.81
N ILE A 222 -5.88 4.13 -7.00
CA ILE A 222 -6.52 5.25 -6.31
C ILE A 222 -7.98 5.44 -6.80
N ALA A 223 -8.22 5.35 -8.11
CA ALA A 223 -9.56 5.48 -8.70
C ALA A 223 -10.55 4.44 -8.15
N LYS A 224 -10.10 3.19 -8.00
CA LYS A 224 -10.89 2.10 -7.41
C LYS A 224 -11.43 2.50 -6.02
N TYR A 225 -10.58 3.06 -5.17
CA TYR A 225 -10.97 3.49 -3.83
C TYR A 225 -11.89 4.70 -3.86
N PHE A 226 -11.65 5.63 -4.78
CA PHE A 226 -12.51 6.79 -4.98
C PHE A 226 -13.94 6.35 -5.33
N ALA A 227 -14.10 5.48 -6.33
CA ALA A 227 -15.40 4.96 -6.75
C ALA A 227 -16.14 4.22 -5.60
N GLY A 228 -15.46 3.33 -4.87
CA GLY A 228 -16.09 2.61 -3.75
C GLY A 228 -16.36 3.45 -2.49
N SER A 229 -15.83 4.69 -2.43
CA SER A 229 -16.10 5.66 -1.35
C SER A 229 -17.25 6.63 -1.69
N SER A 230 -17.88 6.43 -2.84
CA SER A 230 -18.90 7.31 -3.39
C SER A 230 -20.13 6.53 -3.81
N ASP A 231 -21.29 7.19 -3.84
CA ASP A 231 -22.52 6.63 -4.43
C ASP A 231 -22.45 6.60 -5.98
N TYR A 232 -21.28 6.86 -6.59
CA TYR A 232 -21.11 6.81 -8.04
C TYR A 232 -21.16 5.35 -8.52
N GLU A 233 -22.18 5.03 -9.32
CA GLU A 233 -22.21 3.76 -10.04
C GLU A 233 -21.07 3.74 -11.07
N SER A 234 -20.29 2.65 -11.07
CA SER A 234 -19.11 2.44 -11.93
C SER A 234 -19.34 2.62 -13.45
N SER A 235 -20.59 2.78 -13.89
CA SER A 235 -21.02 2.95 -15.28
C SER A 235 -21.36 4.39 -15.68
N GLU A 236 -21.40 5.36 -14.76
CA GLU A 236 -21.49 6.76 -15.15
C GLU A 236 -20.12 7.17 -15.67
N ASP A 237 -20.01 7.36 -16.98
CA ASP A 237 -18.80 7.85 -17.66
C ASP A 237 -18.23 9.04 -16.87
N PHE A 238 -17.15 8.76 -16.13
CA PHE A 238 -16.40 9.70 -15.31
C PHE A 238 -15.69 10.73 -16.23
N ASN A 239 -16.47 11.58 -16.88
CA ASN A 239 -16.02 12.67 -17.72
C ASN A 239 -15.64 13.85 -16.84
N PHE A 240 -14.42 13.79 -16.29
CA PHE A 240 -13.82 14.88 -15.54
C PHE A 240 -13.41 16.01 -16.49
N ASN A 241 -14.10 17.14 -16.38
CA ASN A 241 -13.95 18.31 -17.24
C ASN A 241 -12.66 19.09 -16.87
N PRO A 242 -11.77 19.42 -17.82
CA PRO A 242 -10.45 19.97 -17.53
C PRO A 242 -10.49 21.48 -17.23
N LEU A 243 -10.12 21.90 -16.00
CA LEU A 243 -9.81 23.30 -15.70
C LEU A 243 -8.41 23.45 -15.09
N ALA A 244 -7.77 24.59 -15.40
CA ALA A 244 -6.33 24.81 -15.38
C ALA A 244 -5.82 25.47 -14.09
N GLY A 245 -4.63 25.06 -13.62
CA GLY A 245 -3.86 25.80 -12.61
C GLY A 245 -2.89 24.94 -11.79
N ALA A 246 -1.60 25.05 -12.13
CA ALA A 246 -0.37 24.69 -11.38
C ALA A 246 -0.07 23.23 -10.97
N ASN A 247 1.23 22.91 -11.09
CA ASN A 247 1.96 21.67 -10.75
C ASN A 247 1.79 20.48 -11.71
N GLN A 248 2.74 20.37 -12.66
CA GLN A 248 2.87 19.24 -13.59
C GLN A 248 3.86 18.20 -13.10
N ILE A 249 3.59 16.94 -13.43
CA ILE A 249 4.34 15.84 -12.85
C ILE A 249 4.33 14.66 -13.83
N SER A 250 5.54 14.16 -14.15
CA SER A 250 5.87 13.33 -15.31
C SER A 250 5.02 12.06 -15.55
N THR A 251 4.98 11.66 -16.82
CA THR A 251 4.44 10.37 -17.29
C THR A 251 5.24 9.20 -16.70
N GLY A 252 4.60 8.40 -15.85
CA GLY A 252 5.20 7.18 -15.28
C GLY A 252 4.96 6.99 -13.78
N GLU A 253 4.62 8.06 -13.07
CA GLU A 253 4.37 8.02 -11.62
C GLU A 253 2.88 8.08 -11.28
N GLY A 254 1.97 8.09 -12.27
CA GLY A 254 0.54 7.96 -12.02
C GLY A 254 -0.07 9.20 -11.34
N SER A 255 -0.62 10.09 -12.14
CA SER A 255 -1.34 11.28 -11.67
C SER A 255 -2.85 11.05 -11.67
N VAL A 256 -3.53 11.66 -10.70
CA VAL A 256 -5.00 11.73 -10.61
C VAL A 256 -5.43 13.19 -10.40
N VAL A 257 -6.47 13.64 -11.12
CA VAL A 257 -7.06 14.99 -11.00
C VAL A 257 -8.59 14.90 -10.85
N ASN A 258 -9.17 15.74 -10.00
CA ASN A 258 -10.62 15.87 -9.78
C ASN A 258 -11.18 17.16 -10.43
N SER A 259 -12.38 17.11 -11.02
CA SER A 259 -13.03 18.27 -11.66
C SER A 259 -14.15 18.89 -10.80
N GLY A 260 -13.86 20.05 -10.22
CA GLY A 260 -14.77 20.90 -9.45
C GLY A 260 -13.96 22.05 -8.87
N ALA A 261 -13.30 21.81 -7.74
CA ALA A 261 -12.06 22.46 -7.33
C ALA A 261 -10.89 21.53 -7.73
N VAL A 262 -9.83 22.10 -8.30
CA VAL A 262 -8.75 21.31 -8.92
C VAL A 262 -7.86 20.74 -7.81
N SER A 263 -7.86 19.42 -7.61
CA SER A 263 -6.92 18.74 -6.69
C SER A 263 -6.07 17.72 -7.44
N PHE A 264 -4.80 17.56 -7.06
CA PHE A 264 -3.84 16.68 -7.75
C PHE A 264 -3.29 15.63 -6.81
N VAL A 265 -3.16 14.39 -7.29
CA VAL A 265 -2.48 13.31 -6.56
C VAL A 265 -1.46 12.65 -7.45
N LYS A 266 -0.24 12.44 -6.94
CA LYS A 266 0.76 11.56 -7.55
C LYS A 266 1.32 10.59 -6.53
N GLY A 267 1.46 9.33 -6.93
CA GLY A 267 2.10 8.30 -6.12
C GLY A 267 3.44 7.83 -6.69
N ARG A 268 4.21 7.12 -5.90
CA ARG A 268 5.37 6.35 -6.33
C ARG A 268 5.49 5.11 -5.48
N GLU A 269 5.84 3.98 -6.09
CA GLU A 269 6.15 2.74 -5.38
C GLU A 269 7.66 2.47 -5.49
N ALA A 270 8.36 2.39 -4.34
CA ALA A 270 9.82 2.21 -4.28
C ALA A 270 10.24 1.36 -3.05
N GLY A 271 9.61 0.20 -2.86
CA GLY A 271 9.74 -0.62 -1.66
C GLY A 271 8.60 -0.34 -0.68
N GLY A 272 8.38 0.93 -0.37
CA GLY A 272 7.16 1.49 0.23
C GLY A 272 6.43 2.39 -0.76
N ARG A 273 5.55 3.26 -0.26
CA ARG A 273 4.82 4.24 -1.07
C ARG A 273 5.21 5.67 -0.70
N ALA A 274 5.16 6.55 -1.68
CA ALA A 274 5.25 7.99 -1.49
C ALA A 274 4.13 8.65 -2.28
N LEU A 275 3.37 9.52 -1.63
CA LEU A 275 2.25 10.22 -2.26
C LEU A 275 2.33 11.72 -2.02
N TRP A 276 2.14 12.48 -3.09
CA TRP A 276 1.94 13.91 -3.02
C TRP A 276 0.50 14.24 -3.39
N PHE A 277 -0.14 15.06 -2.57
CA PHE A 277 -1.48 15.59 -2.76
C PHE A 277 -1.40 17.12 -2.72
N ALA A 278 -1.88 17.78 -3.79
CA ALA A 278 -1.88 19.24 -3.94
C ALA A 278 -3.27 19.81 -4.14
N ALA A 279 -3.34 21.13 -3.99
CA ALA A 279 -4.52 21.97 -4.10
C ALA A 279 -5.68 21.43 -3.23
N TYR A 280 -5.33 21.14 -1.97
CA TYR A 280 -6.29 20.78 -0.94
C TYR A 280 -6.84 22.04 -0.27
N ASP A 281 -7.82 22.67 -0.91
CA ASP A 281 -8.52 23.86 -0.41
C ASP A 281 -9.88 23.54 0.24
N GLY A 282 -10.10 22.27 0.60
CA GLY A 282 -11.40 21.76 1.05
C GLY A 282 -11.96 22.44 2.30
N GLU A 283 -12.82 23.44 2.12
CA GLU A 283 -13.79 23.81 3.16
C GLU A 283 -14.67 22.59 3.48
N ALA A 284 -14.65 22.15 4.74
CA ALA A 284 -15.31 20.92 5.20
C ALA A 284 -16.84 21.02 5.08
N SER A 285 -17.35 22.23 5.30
CA SER A 285 -18.76 22.54 5.14
C SER A 285 -19.01 24.04 5.27
N VAL A 286 -20.09 24.49 4.64
CA VAL A 286 -20.69 25.80 4.86
C VAL A 286 -21.94 25.59 5.72
N LEU A 287 -22.00 26.30 6.85
CA LEU A 287 -23.23 26.42 7.63
C LEU A 287 -24.16 27.40 6.88
N ASN A 288 -25.24 26.88 6.34
CA ASN A 288 -26.24 27.68 5.65
C ASN A 288 -27.01 28.56 6.65
N GLY A 289 -27.62 29.62 6.14
CA GLY A 289 -28.40 30.56 6.97
C GLY A 289 -29.62 29.93 7.68
N ASP A 290 -30.02 28.73 7.28
CA ASP A 290 -31.08 27.93 7.91
C ASP A 290 -30.56 26.94 8.98
N GLY A 291 -29.25 26.93 9.24
CA GLY A 291 -28.59 26.01 10.18
C GLY A 291 -28.25 24.64 9.61
N SER A 292 -28.56 24.37 8.34
CA SER A 292 -28.09 23.16 7.65
C SER A 292 -26.61 23.27 7.27
N VAL A 293 -25.95 22.13 7.07
CA VAL A 293 -24.51 22.05 6.77
C VAL A 293 -24.36 21.49 5.35
N THR A 294 -23.85 22.29 4.41
CA THR A 294 -23.53 21.85 3.05
C THR A 294 -22.05 21.47 2.96
N ILE A 295 -21.74 20.26 2.52
CA ILE A 295 -20.36 19.84 2.23
C ILE A 295 -19.98 20.43 0.86
N VAL A 296 -19.08 21.41 0.83
CA VAL A 296 -18.76 22.17 -0.40
C VAL A 296 -17.70 21.47 -1.26
N ASN A 297 -16.92 20.54 -0.68
CA ASN A 297 -15.81 19.86 -1.37
C ASN A 297 -15.75 18.35 -1.07
N ASP A 298 -16.89 17.65 -1.13
CA ASP A 298 -16.98 16.23 -0.79
C ASP A 298 -16.08 15.35 -1.68
N ASP A 299 -15.97 15.67 -2.98
CA ASP A 299 -15.14 14.88 -3.90
C ASP A 299 -13.64 15.05 -3.65
N ILE A 300 -13.17 16.22 -3.23
CA ILE A 300 -11.76 16.39 -2.84
C ILE A 300 -11.47 15.59 -1.58
N ASN A 301 -12.38 15.59 -0.62
CA ASN A 301 -12.25 14.80 0.61
C ASN A 301 -12.30 13.29 0.32
N LYS A 302 -13.18 12.84 -0.57
CA LYS A 302 -13.23 11.46 -1.06
C LYS A 302 -11.94 11.07 -1.78
N LEU A 303 -11.40 11.95 -2.63
CA LEU A 303 -10.11 11.70 -3.30
C LEU A 303 -8.96 11.61 -2.30
N LEU A 304 -8.96 12.46 -1.28
CA LEU A 304 -7.96 12.41 -0.22
C LEU A 304 -8.07 11.11 0.59
N ARG A 305 -9.28 10.66 0.93
CA ARG A 305 -9.51 9.34 1.57
C ARG A 305 -9.06 8.19 0.66
N ALA A 306 -9.34 8.25 -0.64
CA ALA A 306 -8.88 7.27 -1.61
C ALA A 306 -7.36 7.20 -1.71
N ALA A 307 -6.71 8.36 -1.75
CA ALA A 307 -5.26 8.49 -1.71
C ALA A 307 -4.69 7.89 -0.41
N MET A 308 -5.30 8.16 0.75
CA MET A 308 -4.88 7.59 2.04
C MET A 308 -5.08 6.08 2.11
N MET A 309 -6.20 5.54 1.63
CA MET A 309 -6.44 4.09 1.56
C MET A 309 -5.37 3.40 0.72
N TRP A 310 -5.05 3.95 -0.44
CA TRP A 310 -3.96 3.44 -1.25
C TRP A 310 -2.61 3.61 -0.53
N GLU A 311 -2.28 4.79 -0.02
CA GLU A 311 -0.99 5.07 0.60
C GLU A 311 -0.73 4.24 1.87
N SER A 312 -1.78 3.93 2.65
CA SER A 312 -1.67 3.13 3.89
C SER A 312 -1.12 1.72 3.69
N GLY A 313 -1.06 1.27 2.44
CA GLY A 313 -0.71 -0.10 2.10
C GLY A 313 -1.96 -0.93 1.93
N GLU A 314 -2.05 -1.66 0.81
CA GLU A 314 -3.15 -2.58 0.56
C GLU A 314 -2.86 -3.91 1.26
N LYS A 315 -2.62 -3.83 2.57
CA LYS A 315 -2.19 -4.95 3.40
C LYS A 315 -2.82 -4.86 4.78
N TYR A 316 -3.75 -5.75 5.04
CA TYR A 316 -4.39 -5.94 6.33
C TYR A 316 -3.85 -7.21 7.00
N VAL A 317 -3.11 -7.05 8.09
CA VAL A 317 -2.55 -8.19 8.84
C VAL A 317 -3.60 -8.70 9.82
N ILE A 318 -3.97 -9.98 9.71
CA ILE A 318 -4.98 -10.63 10.54
C ILE A 318 -4.32 -11.24 11.79
N THR A 319 -3.13 -11.82 11.67
CA THR A 319 -2.39 -12.42 12.80
C THR A 319 -0.89 -12.09 12.76
N GLU A 320 -0.24 -12.11 13.94
CA GLU A 320 1.10 -11.58 14.21
C GLU A 320 2.15 -11.82 13.11
N ARG A 321 2.98 -10.79 12.92
CA ARG A 321 3.94 -10.66 11.81
C ARG A 321 5.37 -11.02 12.21
N ASP A 322 5.59 -11.61 13.38
CA ASP A 322 6.94 -12.02 13.80
C ASP A 322 7.38 -13.30 13.05
N LEU A 323 7.41 -13.17 11.73
CA LEU A 323 8.04 -14.10 10.82
C LEU A 323 9.50 -14.24 11.26
N PRO A 324 9.95 -15.44 11.65
CA PRO A 324 11.33 -15.63 12.06
C PRO A 324 12.22 -15.28 10.88
N SER A 325 13.16 -14.36 11.07
CA SER A 325 14.04 -13.85 10.00
C SER A 325 14.93 -14.91 9.33
N ARG A 326 14.88 -16.17 9.79
CA ARG A 326 15.75 -17.28 9.37
C ARG A 326 15.03 -18.63 9.25
N GLN A 327 13.70 -18.71 9.42
CA GLN A 327 13.01 -19.99 9.25
C GLN A 327 12.39 -20.10 7.86
N PRO A 328 12.57 -21.24 7.16
CA PRO A 328 11.83 -21.49 5.94
C PRO A 328 10.35 -21.51 6.28
N TYR A 329 9.57 -20.70 5.56
CA TYR A 329 8.13 -20.65 5.70
C TYR A 329 7.47 -21.10 4.41
N MET A 330 6.33 -21.77 4.54
CA MET A 330 5.44 -22.04 3.43
C MET A 330 4.48 -20.88 3.28
N ARG A 331 4.24 -20.46 2.04
CA ARG A 331 3.25 -19.44 1.72
C ARG A 331 2.19 -20.02 0.81
N TYR A 332 0.93 -19.74 1.14
CA TYR A 332 -0.21 -20.04 0.30
C TYR A 332 -0.99 -18.76 0.07
N ASP A 333 -1.21 -18.44 -1.20
CA ASP A 333 -1.97 -17.27 -1.65
C ASP A 333 -3.28 -17.75 -2.27
N PHE A 334 -4.39 -17.20 -1.80
CA PHE A 334 -5.74 -17.49 -2.29
C PHE A 334 -6.38 -16.21 -2.81
N PRO A 335 -6.77 -16.15 -4.09
CA PRO A 335 -7.52 -15.01 -4.61
C PRO A 335 -8.95 -15.04 -4.06
N GLY A 336 -9.40 -13.92 -3.52
CA GLY A 336 -10.77 -13.71 -3.03
C GLY A 336 -11.34 -12.42 -3.58
N ALA A 337 -12.64 -12.24 -3.38
CA ALA A 337 -13.32 -10.97 -3.64
C ALA A 337 -14.41 -10.74 -2.60
N VAL A 338 -14.58 -9.48 -2.19
CA VAL A 338 -15.67 -9.01 -1.34
C VAL A 338 -16.34 -7.91 -2.15
N GLY A 339 -17.56 -8.15 -2.60
CA GLY A 339 -18.20 -7.31 -3.61
C GLY A 339 -17.35 -7.24 -4.90
N SER A 340 -17.03 -6.03 -5.33
CA SER A 340 -16.20 -5.74 -6.51
C SER A 340 -14.70 -5.63 -6.21
N ASP A 341 -14.29 -5.76 -4.95
CA ASP A 341 -12.89 -5.59 -4.54
C ASP A 341 -12.12 -6.91 -4.58
N PRO A 342 -11.22 -7.11 -5.57
CA PRO A 342 -10.32 -8.25 -5.55
C PRO A 342 -9.30 -8.09 -4.42
N TYR A 343 -9.08 -9.16 -3.66
CA TYR A 343 -8.01 -9.26 -2.67
C TYR A 343 -7.36 -10.64 -2.71
N MET A 344 -6.30 -10.80 -1.94
CA MET A 344 -5.55 -12.04 -1.81
C MET A 344 -5.37 -12.34 -0.33
N ILE A 345 -5.84 -13.50 0.10
CA ILE A 345 -5.55 -14.01 1.45
C ILE A 345 -4.23 -14.75 1.35
N SER A 346 -3.24 -14.30 2.12
CA SER A 346 -1.95 -14.95 2.23
C SER A 346 -1.83 -15.57 3.62
N ILE A 347 -1.62 -16.89 3.68
CA ILE A 347 -1.22 -17.58 4.91
C ILE A 347 0.25 -17.96 4.79
N LEU A 348 1.01 -17.72 5.86
CA LEU A 348 2.39 -18.16 6.03
C LEU A 348 2.45 -19.11 7.23
N ILE A 349 3.15 -20.25 7.08
CA ILE A 349 3.38 -21.20 8.18
C ILE A 349 4.87 -21.54 8.24
N TRP A 350 5.47 -21.55 9.43
CA TRP A 350 6.90 -21.83 9.62
C TRP A 350 7.23 -22.84 10.73
N LYS A 351 6.26 -23.22 11.55
CA LYS A 351 6.33 -24.44 12.37
C LYS A 351 5.03 -25.19 12.26
N ALA A 352 5.09 -26.50 12.07
CA ALA A 352 3.97 -27.42 12.20
C ALA A 352 4.55 -28.77 12.61
N PHE A 353 4.23 -29.23 13.82
CA PHE A 353 4.61 -30.56 14.30
C PHE A 353 3.35 -31.41 14.36
N TYR A 354 3.27 -32.39 13.45
CA TYR A 354 2.21 -33.40 13.44
C TYR A 354 2.42 -34.46 14.51
#